data_AF-A0A182JV98-F1
#
_entry.id   AF-A0A182JV98-F1
#
_cell.length_a   1.000
_cell.length_b   1.000
_cell.length_c   1.000
_cell.angle_alpha   90.00
_cell.angle_beta   90.00
_cell.angle_gamma   90.00
#
_symmetry.space_group_name_H-M   'P 1'
#
loop_
_entity.id
_entity.type
_entity.pdbx_description
1 polymer ?
#
loop_
_entity_poly.entity_id
_entity_poly.type
_entity_poly.pdbx_seq_one_letter_code
_entity_poly.pdbx_strand_id
1 'polypeptide(L)'
;MLLGRCTSATIQTVHQRWPAAFRQNSTLMVKSTRCLHQSSSVHGPFTLAPLTERKFVRVQGADSVSFLQGLMTNDMRHFEHSGSVYAMFLKANGRVFCDTLIYKRPGTTEQEPHDYLLECDAHVAPRLEKHLKLYRLRKKVQVELDETFLAWAAFKQGAEEEEDVPVSGNLTCPEGRLHVFKDPRLPWLGYRVLSNEKEKNECRAHLNRVFPDAEMSADTALPYTVYRYSLGVGEGEENLPDGKCFPLECNCDLLHGVSFHKGCYIGQELTARTYHTGVIRKRLMPLEFDEPHELSGCDPEALRDAEIKNEEGSAVGKLRGLVGNRGIGLLRIEKILPEGKLTLNVADKSGPISCRTRKPSWWPKEMNARSSANETHTSIPFRCELCGLNETCDYRGRRPPFASKIELPEECYVMRDPFAPPPQAVPDKPSSEYYLLLGADCNLCRRTVCKASECSFFYGATFCRRCSIDRVQEFPLE
;
A
#
# COMPACT_ATOMS: atom_id res chain seq x y z
N MET A 1 -22.36 1.80 -20.90
CA MET A 1 -21.46 2.94 -20.60
C MET A 1 -21.85 4.12 -21.47
N LEU A 2 -22.68 5.02 -20.93
CA LEU A 2 -22.88 6.39 -21.43
C LEU A 2 -23.14 7.21 -20.16
N LEU A 3 -22.07 7.55 -19.44
CA LEU A 3 -22.11 8.55 -18.37
C LEU A 3 -21.74 9.89 -19.02
N GLY A 4 -22.76 10.60 -19.50
CA GLY A 4 -22.62 11.99 -19.94
C GLY A 4 -22.20 12.86 -18.76
N ARG A 5 -21.21 13.73 -18.97
CA ARG A 5 -20.71 14.67 -17.96
C ARG A 5 -21.82 15.65 -17.58
N CYS A 6 -22.39 15.49 -16.39
CA CYS A 6 -23.29 16.49 -15.82
C CYS A 6 -22.46 17.69 -15.36
N THR A 7 -22.71 18.88 -15.93
CA THR A 7 -22.00 20.11 -15.54
C THR A 7 -22.72 20.79 -14.36
N SER A 8 -22.02 21.66 -13.62
CA SER A 8 -22.60 22.42 -12.49
C SER A 8 -23.82 23.27 -12.88
N ALA A 9 -23.95 23.66 -14.15
CA ALA A 9 -25.11 24.37 -14.68
C ALA A 9 -26.38 23.49 -14.70
N THR A 10 -26.24 22.19 -14.97
CA THR A 10 -27.35 21.23 -15.03
C THR A 10 -27.98 20.98 -13.65
N ILE A 11 -27.17 21.04 -12.59
CA ILE A 11 -27.61 20.86 -11.19
C ILE A 11 -28.48 22.05 -10.73
N GLN A 12 -28.16 23.28 -11.15
CA GLN A 12 -28.94 24.47 -10.77
C GLN A 12 -30.34 24.49 -11.40
N THR A 13 -30.50 23.97 -12.63
CA THR A 13 -31.80 23.86 -13.31
C THR A 13 -32.77 22.91 -12.59
N VAL A 14 -32.26 21.82 -12.01
CA VAL A 14 -33.06 20.88 -11.21
C VAL A 14 -33.53 21.53 -9.89
N HIS A 15 -32.65 22.28 -9.22
CA HIS A 15 -32.98 23.03 -8.00
C HIS A 15 -34.12 24.05 -8.23
N GLN A 16 -34.19 24.67 -9.41
CA GLN A 16 -35.24 25.64 -9.75
C GLN A 16 -36.59 25.00 -10.08
N ARG A 17 -36.62 23.82 -10.72
CA ARG A 17 -37.86 23.17 -11.15
C ARG A 17 -38.54 22.31 -10.08
N TRP A 18 -37.78 21.72 -9.16
CA TRP A 18 -38.33 20.93 -8.04
C TRP A 18 -37.76 21.36 -6.68
N PRO A 19 -38.13 22.55 -6.16
CA PRO A 19 -37.58 23.09 -4.91
C PRO A 19 -37.90 22.23 -3.67
N ALA A 20 -38.99 21.47 -3.68
CA ALA A 20 -39.33 20.54 -2.60
C ALA A 20 -38.38 19.32 -2.50
N ALA A 21 -37.51 19.09 -3.50
CA ALA A 21 -36.54 18.01 -3.52
C ALA A 21 -35.31 18.26 -2.62
N PHE A 22 -35.10 19.51 -2.18
CA PHE A 22 -33.96 19.89 -1.34
C PHE A 22 -34.44 20.67 -0.12
N ARG A 23 -34.84 19.98 0.95
CA ARG A 23 -34.99 20.62 2.26
C ARG A 23 -33.61 21.05 2.76
N GLN A 24 -33.39 22.36 2.80
CA GLN A 24 -32.24 22.99 3.42
C GLN A 24 -32.22 22.72 4.93
N ASN A 25 -31.02 22.52 5.48
CA ASN A 25 -30.74 22.98 6.84
C ASN A 25 -29.51 23.90 6.82
N SER A 26 -29.79 25.14 7.27
CA SER A 26 -28.91 26.18 7.81
C SER A 26 -27.71 26.68 7.01
N THR A 27 -27.90 27.90 6.52
CA THR A 27 -26.97 28.93 6.09
C THR A 27 -25.88 29.22 7.13
N LEU A 28 -24.60 29.19 6.72
CA LEU A 28 -23.53 29.95 7.38
C LEU A 28 -22.88 30.87 6.35
N MET A 29 -23.00 32.17 6.59
CA MET A 29 -22.42 33.24 5.78
C MET A 29 -20.89 33.14 5.76
N VAL A 30 -20.32 32.98 4.58
CA VAL A 30 -18.88 33.17 4.35
C VAL A 30 -18.60 34.67 4.32
N LYS A 31 -18.06 35.20 5.41
CA LYS A 31 -17.33 36.48 5.37
C LYS A 31 -15.99 36.23 4.69
N SER A 32 -15.79 36.90 3.57
CA SER A 32 -14.50 37.02 2.90
C SER A 32 -13.50 37.67 3.85
N THR A 33 -12.54 36.88 4.33
CA THR A 33 -11.32 37.40 4.92
C THR A 33 -10.18 36.71 4.19
N ARG A 34 -9.40 37.47 3.43
CA ARG A 34 -8.10 37.03 2.91
C ARG A 34 -7.19 36.75 4.12
N CYS A 35 -7.18 35.51 4.57
CA CYS A 35 -6.12 35.01 5.45
C CYS A 35 -4.99 34.51 4.55
N LEU A 36 -3.89 35.26 4.50
CA LEU A 36 -2.56 34.71 4.24
C LEU A 36 -2.36 33.57 5.25
N HIS A 37 -2.62 32.34 4.84
CA HIS A 37 -2.21 31.17 5.60
C HIS A 37 -0.69 31.10 5.50
N GLN A 38 -0.01 31.62 6.53
CA GLN A 38 1.28 31.08 6.91
C GLN A 38 1.04 29.61 7.25
N SER A 39 1.53 28.72 6.38
CA SER A 39 1.59 27.29 6.67
C SER A 39 2.59 27.08 7.81
N SER A 40 2.09 27.06 9.05
CA SER A 40 2.85 26.49 10.15
C SER A 40 2.88 24.96 9.93
N SER A 41 3.96 24.46 9.33
CA SER A 41 4.21 23.02 9.18
C SER A 41 4.39 22.41 10.57
N VAL A 42 3.41 21.60 11.00
CA VAL A 42 3.42 20.89 12.29
C VAL A 42 4.38 19.68 12.27
N HIS A 43 4.93 19.32 11.11
CA HIS A 43 5.82 18.18 10.94
C HIS A 43 7.28 18.61 10.77
N GLY A 44 8.19 17.86 11.41
CA GLY A 44 9.63 18.07 11.29
C GLY A 44 10.16 17.90 9.85
N PRO A 45 11.41 18.32 9.59
CA PRO A 45 12.02 18.18 8.27
C PRO A 45 12.15 16.72 7.84
N PHE A 46 12.33 16.49 6.53
CA PHE A 46 12.71 15.18 6.03
C PHE A 46 14.07 14.76 6.59
N THR A 47 14.26 13.47 6.84
CA THR A 47 15.58 12.87 7.03
C THR A 47 16.00 12.18 5.74
N LEU A 48 17.20 12.49 5.26
CA LEU A 48 17.83 11.86 4.10
C LEU A 48 18.89 10.87 4.56
N ALA A 49 18.73 9.59 4.22
CA ALA A 49 19.68 8.54 4.57
C ALA A 49 20.19 7.83 3.31
N PRO A 50 21.51 7.77 3.08
CA PRO A 50 22.07 6.96 2.00
C PRO A 50 21.92 5.48 2.34
N LEU A 51 21.47 4.68 1.36
CA LEU A 51 21.25 3.25 1.49
C LEU A 51 22.39 2.49 0.80
N THR A 52 23.57 2.53 1.40
CA THR A 52 24.80 1.94 0.83
C THR A 52 24.74 0.41 0.79
N GLU A 53 23.90 -0.18 1.62
CA GLU A 53 23.56 -1.60 1.66
C GLU A 53 22.62 -2.03 0.53
N ARG A 54 22.14 -1.10 -0.32
CA ARG A 54 21.25 -1.38 -1.44
C ARG A 54 21.99 -1.22 -2.77
N LYS A 55 21.81 -2.17 -3.67
CA LYS A 55 22.42 -2.19 -5.02
C LYS A 55 21.38 -2.57 -6.07
N PHE A 56 21.71 -2.30 -7.33
CA PHE A 56 20.80 -2.49 -8.44
C PHE A 56 21.25 -3.64 -9.36
N VAL A 57 20.29 -4.46 -9.76
CA VAL A 57 20.41 -5.37 -10.91
C VAL A 57 19.55 -4.79 -12.03
N ARG A 58 20.16 -4.53 -13.19
CA ARG A 58 19.46 -4.04 -14.38
C ARG A 58 18.94 -5.20 -15.22
N VAL A 59 17.73 -5.05 -15.72
CA VAL A 59 17.05 -6.00 -16.61
C VAL A 59 16.52 -5.24 -17.82
N GLN A 60 17.17 -5.42 -18.97
CA GLN A 60 16.86 -4.68 -20.20
C GLN A 60 16.54 -5.63 -21.37
N GLY A 61 15.55 -5.30 -22.19
CA GLY A 61 15.27 -6.00 -23.45
C GLY A 61 13.79 -6.23 -23.71
N ALA A 62 13.47 -6.63 -24.95
CA ALA A 62 12.10 -6.76 -25.44
C ALA A 62 11.23 -7.72 -24.61
N ASP A 63 11.85 -8.74 -24.00
CA ASP A 63 11.12 -9.74 -23.22
C ASP A 63 11.09 -9.43 -21.70
N SER A 64 11.68 -8.33 -21.23
CA SER A 64 11.90 -8.05 -19.80
C SER A 64 10.61 -8.09 -18.97
N VAL A 65 9.50 -7.55 -19.49
CA VAL A 65 8.20 -7.58 -18.80
C VAL A 65 7.74 -9.01 -18.58
N SER A 66 7.67 -9.81 -19.65
CA SER A 66 7.25 -11.22 -19.56
C SER A 66 8.18 -12.07 -18.70
N PHE A 67 9.47 -11.73 -18.71
CA PHE A 67 10.52 -12.41 -17.97
C PHE A 67 10.37 -12.16 -16.46
N LEU A 68 10.28 -10.89 -16.04
CA LEU A 68 10.05 -10.52 -14.64
C LEU A 68 8.69 -11.01 -14.14
N GLN A 69 7.65 -10.95 -14.98
CA GLN A 69 6.31 -11.45 -14.67
C GLN A 69 6.32 -12.92 -14.25
N GLY A 70 7.20 -13.76 -14.80
CA GLY A 70 7.30 -15.18 -14.44
C GLY A 70 8.16 -15.48 -13.20
N LEU A 71 8.88 -14.50 -12.66
CA LEU A 71 9.89 -14.74 -11.62
C LEU A 71 9.59 -14.03 -10.29
N MET A 72 8.87 -12.90 -10.34
CA MET A 72 8.58 -12.10 -9.15
C MET A 72 7.16 -12.35 -8.61
N THR A 73 6.92 -12.06 -7.34
CA THR A 73 5.60 -12.24 -6.69
C THR A 73 4.54 -11.23 -7.12
N ASN A 74 4.95 -10.05 -7.60
CA ASN A 74 4.02 -8.97 -7.98
C ASN A 74 3.80 -8.86 -9.49
N ASP A 75 2.92 -7.96 -9.93
CA ASP A 75 2.49 -7.83 -11.32
C ASP A 75 3.15 -6.63 -12.02
N MET A 76 3.89 -6.90 -13.10
CA MET A 76 4.49 -5.85 -13.94
C MET A 76 3.44 -4.97 -14.62
N ARG A 77 2.18 -5.40 -14.72
CA ARG A 77 1.09 -4.57 -15.28
C ARG A 77 0.72 -3.42 -14.36
N HIS A 78 0.89 -3.58 -13.05
CA HIS A 78 0.58 -2.51 -12.09
C HIS A 78 1.64 -1.40 -12.09
N PHE A 79 2.84 -1.72 -12.59
CA PHE A 79 3.95 -0.80 -12.67
C PHE A 79 3.67 0.44 -13.54
N GLU A 80 2.88 0.30 -14.61
CA GLU A 80 2.54 1.42 -15.51
C GLU A 80 1.80 2.56 -14.78
N HIS A 81 1.15 2.26 -13.66
CA HIS A 81 0.38 3.23 -12.88
C HIS A 81 1.16 3.81 -11.69
N SER A 82 2.05 3.05 -11.06
CA SER A 82 2.74 3.45 -9.83
C SER A 82 4.17 3.97 -10.03
N GLY A 83 4.82 3.65 -11.16
CA GLY A 83 6.21 4.05 -11.46
C GLY A 83 7.29 3.28 -10.67
N SER A 84 6.93 2.69 -9.53
CA SER A 84 7.74 1.75 -8.75
C SER A 84 6.88 0.63 -8.18
N VAL A 85 7.45 -0.55 -7.95
CA VAL A 85 6.73 -1.73 -7.43
C VAL A 85 7.60 -2.50 -6.44
N TYR A 86 7.02 -2.91 -5.31
CA TYR A 86 7.64 -3.89 -4.40
C TYR A 86 7.35 -5.30 -4.89
N ALA A 87 8.36 -6.17 -4.91
CA ALA A 87 8.20 -7.58 -5.22
C ALA A 87 9.27 -8.42 -4.52
N MET A 88 8.99 -9.70 -4.34
CA MET A 88 9.95 -10.68 -3.87
C MET A 88 10.26 -11.67 -4.99
N PHE A 89 11.48 -12.21 -4.97
CA PHE A 89 11.84 -13.41 -5.73
C PHE A 89 11.84 -14.59 -4.79
N LEU A 90 11.30 -15.72 -5.24
CA LEU A 90 11.15 -16.91 -4.41
C LEU A 90 11.99 -18.07 -4.93
N LYS A 91 12.30 -18.97 -4.02
CA LYS A 91 12.72 -20.33 -4.37
C LYS A 91 11.52 -21.14 -4.83
N ALA A 92 11.79 -22.24 -5.56
CA ALA A 92 10.75 -23.17 -6.00
C ALA A 92 9.91 -23.77 -4.84
N ASN A 93 10.45 -23.79 -3.63
CA ASN A 93 9.73 -24.22 -2.42
C ASN A 93 8.85 -23.13 -1.77
N GLY A 94 8.66 -21.98 -2.44
CA GLY A 94 7.84 -20.87 -1.98
C GLY A 94 8.48 -19.97 -0.92
N ARG A 95 9.73 -20.23 -0.52
CA ARG A 95 10.43 -19.37 0.44
C ARG A 95 11.08 -18.17 -0.25
N VAL A 96 11.17 -17.06 0.48
CA VAL A 96 11.79 -15.83 -0.01
C VAL A 96 13.27 -16.09 -0.32
N PHE A 97 13.68 -15.75 -1.53
CA PHE A 97 15.08 -15.64 -1.92
C PHE A 97 15.59 -14.23 -1.66
N CYS A 98 14.84 -13.21 -2.11
CA CYS A 98 15.15 -11.81 -1.82
C CYS A 98 13.94 -10.90 -2.00
N ASP A 99 14.02 -9.69 -1.44
CA ASP A 99 13.10 -8.59 -1.65
C ASP A 99 13.68 -7.54 -2.61
N THR A 100 12.81 -6.94 -3.42
CA THR A 100 13.19 -5.97 -4.44
C THR A 100 12.23 -4.80 -4.54
N LEU A 101 12.77 -3.60 -4.75
CA LEU A 101 12.03 -2.47 -5.30
C LEU A 101 12.39 -2.35 -6.78
N ILE A 102 11.38 -2.26 -7.64
CA ILE A 102 11.55 -2.28 -9.09
C ILE A 102 11.16 -0.90 -9.64
N TYR A 103 12.04 -0.33 -10.46
CA TYR A 103 11.88 1.00 -11.07
C TYR A 103 12.07 0.93 -12.58
N LYS A 104 11.55 1.92 -13.29
CA LYS A 104 11.90 2.11 -14.71
C LYS A 104 13.24 2.80 -14.70
N ARG A 105 14.22 2.25 -15.41
CA ARG A 105 15.57 2.81 -15.38
C ARG A 105 15.52 4.26 -15.84
N PRO A 106 16.00 5.22 -15.06
CA PRO A 106 16.01 6.59 -15.53
C PRO A 106 16.85 6.76 -16.81
N GLY A 107 16.37 7.58 -17.74
CA GLY A 107 16.94 7.68 -19.09
C GLY A 107 16.39 6.68 -20.11
N THR A 108 15.39 5.86 -19.73
CA THR A 108 14.68 5.00 -20.69
C THR A 108 14.00 5.84 -21.78
N THR A 109 14.26 5.50 -23.05
CA THR A 109 13.68 6.18 -24.22
C THR A 109 12.48 5.42 -24.78
N GLU A 110 11.71 6.04 -25.67
CA GLU A 110 10.62 5.37 -26.39
C GLU A 110 11.12 4.22 -27.29
N GLN A 111 12.37 4.30 -27.77
CA GLN A 111 12.99 3.25 -28.59
C GLN A 111 13.40 2.02 -27.78
N GLU A 112 13.72 2.18 -26.50
CA GLU A 112 14.12 1.09 -25.59
C GLU A 112 13.25 1.04 -24.33
N PRO A 113 11.92 0.88 -24.44
CA PRO A 113 10.99 1.15 -23.34
C PRO A 113 11.05 0.14 -22.18
N HIS A 114 11.81 -0.94 -22.32
CA HIS A 114 11.87 -2.09 -21.42
C HIS A 114 13.22 -2.21 -20.72
N ASP A 115 13.50 -1.23 -19.86
CA ASP A 115 14.72 -1.13 -19.06
C ASP A 115 14.35 -0.88 -17.59
N TYR A 116 14.72 -1.81 -16.71
CA TYR A 116 14.27 -1.85 -15.32
C TYR A 116 15.46 -2.00 -14.36
N LEU A 117 15.36 -1.33 -13.21
CA LEU A 117 16.30 -1.47 -12.10
C LEU A 117 15.62 -2.21 -10.95
N LEU A 118 16.25 -3.27 -10.47
CA LEU A 118 15.83 -4.04 -9.30
C LEU A 118 16.77 -3.69 -8.14
N GLU A 119 16.31 -2.84 -7.22
CA GLU A 119 17.02 -2.53 -5.98
C GLU A 119 16.86 -3.69 -4.99
N CYS A 120 17.99 -4.26 -4.55
CA CYS A 120 18.06 -5.34 -3.59
C CYS A 120 19.25 -5.14 -2.63
N ASP A 121 19.39 -6.03 -1.66
CA ASP A 121 20.55 -6.04 -0.76
C ASP A 121 21.87 -6.22 -1.55
N ALA A 122 22.90 -5.45 -1.19
CA ALA A 122 24.20 -5.48 -1.83
C ALA A 122 24.84 -6.88 -1.84
N HIS A 123 24.68 -7.67 -0.78
CA HIS A 123 25.22 -9.03 -0.69
C HIS A 123 24.43 -10.01 -1.57
N VAL A 124 23.19 -9.68 -1.89
CA VAL A 124 22.28 -10.50 -2.69
C VAL A 124 22.35 -10.16 -4.17
N ALA A 125 22.72 -8.94 -4.55
CA ALA A 125 22.72 -8.48 -5.94
C ALA A 125 23.47 -9.42 -6.92
N PRO A 126 24.70 -9.90 -6.63
CA PRO A 126 25.38 -10.86 -7.52
C PRO A 126 24.65 -12.22 -7.62
N ARG A 127 23.99 -12.65 -6.55
CA ARG A 127 23.21 -13.89 -6.51
C ARG A 127 21.92 -13.74 -7.29
N LEU A 128 21.25 -12.59 -7.19
CA LEU A 128 20.06 -12.25 -7.97
C LEU A 128 20.38 -12.17 -9.47
N GLU A 129 21.46 -11.50 -9.84
CA GLU A 129 21.94 -11.44 -11.23
C GLU A 129 22.15 -12.86 -11.80
N LYS A 130 22.87 -13.73 -11.08
CA LYS A 130 23.09 -15.13 -11.47
C LYS A 130 21.78 -15.92 -11.56
N HIS A 131 20.87 -15.71 -10.60
CA HIS A 131 19.56 -16.35 -10.58
C HIS A 131 18.73 -15.96 -11.82
N LEU A 132 18.65 -14.67 -12.14
CA LEU A 132 17.95 -14.19 -13.33
C LEU A 132 18.60 -14.72 -14.62
N LYS A 133 19.94 -14.71 -14.71
CA LYS A 133 20.67 -15.28 -15.86
C LYS A 133 20.34 -16.76 -16.10
N LEU A 134 20.08 -17.54 -15.05
CA LEU A 134 19.66 -18.94 -15.17
C LEU A 134 18.32 -19.10 -15.90
N TYR A 135 17.35 -18.23 -15.62
CA TYR A 135 16.00 -18.30 -16.21
C TYR A 135 15.87 -17.58 -17.57
N ARG A 136 16.93 -16.91 -18.02
CA ARG A 136 16.95 -16.12 -19.26
C ARG A 136 16.88 -16.94 -20.55
N LEU A 137 17.02 -18.26 -20.50
CA LEU A 137 17.17 -19.11 -21.69
C LEU A 137 16.11 -18.78 -22.76
N ARG A 138 16.57 -18.42 -23.97
CA ARG A 138 15.74 -18.00 -25.14
C ARG A 138 14.93 -16.71 -24.97
N LYS A 139 15.12 -15.94 -23.91
CA LYS A 139 14.54 -14.60 -23.73
C LYS A 139 15.51 -13.53 -24.22
N LYS A 140 15.00 -12.54 -24.97
CA LYS A 140 15.72 -11.35 -25.43
C LYS A 140 15.85 -10.35 -24.28
N VAL A 141 16.64 -10.72 -23.29
CA VAL A 141 16.90 -9.93 -22.07
C VAL A 141 18.40 -9.91 -21.79
N GLN A 142 18.89 -8.79 -21.31
CA GLN A 142 20.20 -8.59 -20.73
C GLN A 142 20.03 -8.36 -19.22
N VAL A 143 20.90 -8.96 -18.43
CA VAL A 143 20.90 -8.86 -16.98
C VAL A 143 22.32 -8.58 -16.52
N GLU A 144 22.50 -7.51 -15.76
CA GLU A 144 23.80 -7.04 -15.28
C GLU A 144 23.65 -6.29 -13.96
N LEU A 145 24.74 -6.13 -13.21
CA LEU A 145 24.79 -5.20 -12.09
C LEU A 145 24.82 -3.76 -12.62
N ASP A 146 24.09 -2.85 -11.98
CA ASP A 146 24.10 -1.42 -12.32
C ASP A 146 24.75 -0.62 -11.18
N GLU A 147 25.86 0.03 -11.52
CA GLU A 147 26.65 0.93 -10.66
C GLU A 147 26.44 2.40 -11.03
N THR A 148 25.42 2.71 -11.83
CA THR A 148 25.11 4.08 -12.25
C THR A 148 24.46 4.85 -11.11
N PHE A 149 23.62 4.18 -10.33
CA PHE A 149 22.76 4.81 -9.33
C PHE A 149 23.08 4.35 -7.91
N LEU A 150 22.96 5.31 -6.99
CA LEU A 150 22.95 5.10 -5.54
C LEU A 150 21.53 5.34 -5.01
N ALA A 151 21.11 4.55 -4.03
CA ALA A 151 19.81 4.66 -3.39
C ALA A 151 19.88 5.51 -2.12
N TRP A 152 18.84 6.33 -1.90
CA TRP A 152 18.60 7.07 -0.66
C TRP A 152 17.16 6.88 -0.23
N ALA A 153 16.92 6.99 1.08
CA ALA A 153 15.60 7.17 1.65
C ALA A 153 15.40 8.63 2.08
N ALA A 154 14.26 9.23 1.73
CA ALA A 154 13.79 10.50 2.26
C ALA A 154 12.50 10.27 3.04
N PHE A 155 12.55 10.36 4.36
CA PHE A 155 11.44 9.98 5.24
C PHE A 155 11.21 10.98 6.37
N LYS A 156 10.02 10.98 6.98
CA LYS A 156 9.69 11.77 8.18
C LYS A 156 9.25 10.85 9.30
N GLN A 157 9.83 11.00 10.48
CA GLN A 157 9.37 10.28 11.65
C GLN A 157 8.07 10.91 12.18
N GLY A 158 7.07 10.09 12.52
CA GLY A 158 5.81 10.56 13.11
C GLY A 158 4.83 11.23 12.13
N ALA A 159 5.03 11.10 10.82
CA ALA A 159 4.01 11.47 9.85
C ALA A 159 2.85 10.46 9.97
N GLU A 160 1.75 10.81 10.62
CA GLU A 160 0.59 9.89 10.76
C GLU A 160 -0.32 9.89 9.53
N GLU A 161 -0.14 10.86 8.63
CA GLU A 161 -0.95 11.05 7.41
C GLU A 161 -0.07 11.09 6.16
N GLU A 162 -0.66 10.78 5.00
CA GLU A 162 -0.08 11.06 3.69
C GLU A 162 0.09 12.57 3.53
N GLU A 163 1.28 13.09 3.80
CA GLU A 163 1.63 14.42 3.32
C GLU A 163 1.95 14.31 1.83
N ASP A 164 1.12 14.97 1.01
CA ASP A 164 1.52 15.37 -0.33
C ASP A 164 2.75 16.28 -0.19
N VAL A 165 3.95 15.73 -0.46
CA VAL A 165 5.04 16.59 -0.94
C VAL A 165 4.48 17.34 -2.13
N PRO A 166 4.63 18.67 -2.26
CA PRO A 166 4.00 19.43 -3.33
C PRO A 166 4.28 18.75 -4.67
N VAL A 167 3.30 18.00 -5.17
CA VAL A 167 3.42 17.20 -6.39
C VAL A 167 3.28 18.17 -7.55
N SER A 168 4.31 18.97 -7.78
CA SER A 168 4.62 19.35 -9.15
C SER A 168 5.19 18.08 -9.78
N GLY A 169 4.40 17.50 -10.69
CA GLY A 169 4.58 16.17 -11.25
C GLY A 169 6.02 15.86 -11.61
N ASN A 170 6.44 14.62 -11.36
CA ASN A 170 7.80 14.14 -11.57
C ASN A 170 8.84 15.14 -11.04
N LEU A 171 9.23 14.97 -9.77
CA LEU A 171 10.52 15.46 -9.27
C LEU A 171 11.66 14.70 -9.99
N THR A 172 11.69 14.71 -11.31
CA THR A 172 12.93 14.85 -12.04
C THR A 172 13.46 16.22 -11.65
N CYS A 173 14.60 16.25 -10.97
CA CYS A 173 15.44 17.43 -10.97
C CYS A 173 15.47 17.98 -12.42
N PRO A 174 15.43 19.31 -12.65
CA PRO A 174 15.35 19.92 -14.00
C PRO A 174 16.38 19.42 -15.03
N GLU A 175 17.37 18.65 -14.60
CA GLU A 175 18.49 18.12 -15.40
C GLU A 175 18.60 16.59 -15.38
N GLY A 176 17.62 15.85 -14.84
CA GLY A 176 17.62 14.37 -14.85
C GLY A 176 18.67 13.71 -13.94
N ARG A 177 19.20 14.43 -12.95
CA ARG A 177 20.27 13.96 -12.04
C ARG A 177 19.78 13.20 -10.81
N LEU A 178 18.56 13.49 -10.35
CA LEU A 178 17.88 12.79 -9.27
C LEU A 178 16.53 12.27 -9.74
N HIS A 179 16.19 11.06 -9.32
CA HIS A 179 14.91 10.41 -9.60
C HIS A 179 14.24 10.01 -8.30
N VAL A 180 13.07 10.60 -8.03
CA VAL A 180 12.34 10.44 -6.78
C VAL A 180 11.11 9.58 -7.03
N PHE A 181 10.95 8.54 -6.22
CA PHE A 181 9.83 7.61 -6.27
C PHE A 181 9.18 7.55 -4.89
N LYS A 182 7.85 7.50 -4.82
CA LYS A 182 7.18 7.10 -3.58
C LYS A 182 7.61 5.67 -3.23
N ASP A 183 7.81 5.37 -1.94
CA ASP A 183 8.07 3.99 -1.52
C ASP A 183 6.79 3.16 -1.72
N PRO A 184 6.81 2.13 -2.59
CA PRO A 184 5.59 1.41 -2.97
C PRO A 184 5.06 0.48 -1.87
N ARG A 185 5.76 0.37 -0.73
CA ARG A 185 5.36 -0.49 0.38
C ARG A 185 4.43 0.21 1.35
N LEU A 186 4.79 1.43 1.75
CA LEU A 186 4.05 2.25 2.72
C LEU A 186 4.33 3.73 2.48
N PRO A 187 3.30 4.60 2.47
CA PRO A 187 3.49 6.05 2.42
C PRO A 187 4.40 6.59 3.54
N TRP A 188 4.32 5.99 4.73
CA TRP A 188 5.14 6.34 5.90
C TRP A 188 6.64 6.21 5.68
N LEU A 189 7.09 5.35 4.75
CA LEU A 189 8.51 5.21 4.42
C LEU A 189 9.03 6.36 3.54
N GLY A 190 8.13 7.23 3.09
CA GLY A 190 8.44 8.41 2.30
C GLY A 190 8.84 8.05 0.88
N TYR A 191 10.03 8.48 0.49
CA TYR A 191 10.50 8.42 -0.88
C TYR A 191 11.82 7.66 -1.00
N ARG A 192 11.96 6.96 -2.12
CA ARG A 192 13.22 6.44 -2.64
C ARG A 192 13.80 7.44 -3.63
N VAL A 193 15.06 7.81 -3.46
CA VAL A 193 15.77 8.72 -4.36
C VAL A 193 16.95 7.99 -4.99
N LEU A 194 17.01 7.99 -6.32
CA LEU A 194 18.11 7.44 -7.10
C LEU A 194 18.97 8.61 -7.56
N SER A 195 20.23 8.64 -7.13
CA SER A 195 21.21 9.63 -7.53
C SER A 195 22.32 9.01 -8.36
N ASN A 196 22.85 9.73 -9.35
CA ASN A 196 23.98 9.23 -10.14
C ASN A 196 25.27 9.16 -9.31
N GLU A 197 25.96 8.02 -9.32
CA GLU A 197 27.20 7.81 -8.56
C GLU A 197 28.32 8.77 -8.99
N LYS A 198 28.39 9.10 -10.30
CA LYS A 198 29.42 10.00 -10.84
C LYS A 198 29.30 11.45 -10.37
N GLU A 199 28.16 11.82 -9.79
CA GLU A 199 27.84 13.19 -9.37
C GLU A 199 27.71 13.29 -7.83
N LYS A 200 28.34 12.39 -7.07
CA LYS A 200 28.20 12.29 -5.60
C LYS A 200 28.38 13.63 -4.86
N ASN A 201 29.27 14.50 -5.33
CA ASN A 201 29.52 15.82 -4.73
C ASN A 201 28.38 16.82 -4.98
N GLU A 202 27.71 16.74 -6.14
CA GLU A 202 26.56 17.58 -6.47
C GLU A 202 25.25 17.03 -5.89
N CYS A 203 25.19 15.72 -5.63
CA CYS A 203 24.02 15.03 -5.10
C CYS A 203 23.45 15.70 -3.85
N ARG A 204 24.31 16.15 -2.91
CA ARG A 204 23.86 16.87 -1.70
C ARG A 204 23.14 18.18 -2.02
N ALA A 205 23.66 18.97 -2.97
CA ALA A 205 23.04 20.24 -3.35
C ALA A 205 21.68 20.00 -4.02
N HIS A 206 21.59 18.97 -4.87
CA HIS A 206 20.33 18.59 -5.53
C HIS A 206 19.32 18.02 -4.53
N LEU A 207 19.75 17.19 -3.59
CA LEU A 207 18.90 16.65 -2.52
C LEU A 207 18.33 17.79 -1.66
N ASN A 208 19.14 18.78 -1.26
CA ASN A 208 18.67 19.95 -0.52
C ASN A 208 17.68 20.81 -1.33
N ARG A 209 17.78 20.83 -2.66
CA ARG A 209 16.83 21.55 -3.52
C ARG A 209 15.47 20.84 -3.58
N VAL A 210 15.46 19.51 -3.61
CA VAL A 210 14.24 18.70 -3.68
C VAL A 210 13.58 18.56 -2.31
N PHE A 211 14.39 18.37 -1.27
CA PHE A 211 13.98 18.25 0.12
C PHE A 211 14.60 19.41 0.92
N PRO A 212 14.02 20.62 0.85
CA PRO A 212 14.52 21.75 1.61
C PRO A 212 14.47 21.46 3.11
N ASP A 213 15.45 22.01 3.83
CA ASP A 213 15.61 21.86 5.29
C ASP A 213 15.78 20.42 5.79
N ALA A 214 16.00 19.46 4.89
CA ALA A 214 16.16 18.06 5.26
C ALA A 214 17.45 17.81 6.05
N GLU A 215 17.34 17.01 7.10
CA GLU A 215 18.47 16.54 7.89
C GLU A 215 19.15 15.38 7.18
N MET A 216 20.43 15.52 6.86
CA MET A 216 21.18 14.46 6.20
C MET A 216 21.87 13.57 7.24
N SER A 217 21.61 12.26 7.19
CA SER A 217 22.32 11.29 8.00
C SER A 217 23.78 11.17 7.55
N ALA A 218 24.70 11.00 8.51
CA ALA A 218 26.14 10.91 8.27
C ALA A 218 26.54 9.57 7.62
N ASP A 219 26.33 9.46 6.31
CA ASP A 219 26.73 8.33 5.46
C ASP A 219 26.22 6.95 5.91
N THR A 220 25.16 6.91 6.71
CA THR A 220 24.60 5.68 7.28
C THR A 220 23.10 5.58 7.08
N ALA A 221 22.63 4.36 6.81
CA ALA A 221 21.21 4.03 6.76
C ALA A 221 20.58 3.85 8.16
N LEU A 222 21.37 3.92 9.25
CA LEU A 222 20.90 3.58 10.60
C LEU A 222 19.60 4.29 11.03
N PRO A 223 19.43 5.62 10.84
CA PRO A 223 18.17 6.28 11.21
C PRO A 223 16.97 5.73 10.42
N TYR A 224 17.17 5.40 9.14
CA TYR A 224 16.15 4.79 8.31
C TYR A 224 15.81 3.36 8.77
N THR A 225 16.82 2.56 9.10
CA THR A 225 16.62 1.20 9.65
C THR A 225 15.85 1.20 10.96
N VAL A 226 16.21 2.10 11.89
CA VAL A 226 15.48 2.29 13.17
C VAL A 226 14.01 2.63 12.92
N TYR A 227 13.76 3.54 11.97
CA TYR A 227 12.40 3.94 11.61
C TYR A 227 11.62 2.79 10.95
N ARG A 228 12.21 2.06 10.01
CA ARG A 228 11.60 0.85 9.42
C ARG A 228 11.24 -0.19 10.47
N TYR A 229 12.12 -0.44 11.43
CA TYR A 229 11.86 -1.38 12.53
C TYR A 229 10.70 -0.91 13.41
N SER A 230 10.57 0.40 13.65
CA SER A 230 9.41 0.95 14.39
C SER A 230 8.07 0.72 13.67
N LEU A 231 8.09 0.62 12.34
CA LEU A 231 6.94 0.31 11.49
C LEU A 231 6.73 -1.20 11.30
N GLY A 232 7.68 -2.05 11.69
CA GLY A 232 7.61 -3.49 11.45
C GLY A 232 7.84 -3.88 9.99
N VAL A 233 8.63 -3.09 9.25
CA VAL A 233 8.99 -3.36 7.85
C VAL A 233 10.40 -3.94 7.77
N GLY A 234 10.51 -5.18 7.29
CA GLY A 234 11.79 -5.83 7.01
C GLY A 234 12.31 -5.48 5.61
N GLU A 235 13.62 -5.35 5.47
CA GLU A 235 14.31 -5.11 4.19
C GLU A 235 15.69 -5.79 4.21
N GLY A 236 16.09 -6.41 3.11
CA GLY A 236 17.42 -7.01 2.95
C GLY A 236 17.60 -8.39 3.61
N GLU A 237 18.78 -8.97 3.39
CA GLU A 237 19.07 -10.38 3.74
C GLU A 237 19.12 -10.61 5.26
N GLU A 238 19.46 -9.58 6.03
CA GLU A 238 19.44 -9.65 7.51
C GLU A 238 18.03 -9.95 8.03
N ASN A 239 17.03 -9.18 7.56
CA ASN A 239 15.65 -9.32 8.01
C ASN A 239 14.92 -10.47 7.31
N LEU A 240 15.28 -10.74 6.06
CA LEU A 240 14.64 -11.70 5.16
C LEU A 240 15.64 -12.77 4.68
N PRO A 241 16.24 -13.57 5.59
CA PRO A 241 17.34 -14.45 5.22
C PRO A 241 16.89 -15.51 4.21
N ASP A 242 17.78 -15.77 3.25
CA ASP A 242 17.48 -16.60 2.09
C ASP A 242 16.94 -17.99 2.51
N GLY A 243 15.71 -18.28 2.09
CA GLY A 243 15.07 -19.56 2.34
C GLY A 243 14.65 -19.79 3.79
N LYS A 244 14.51 -18.74 4.61
CA LYS A 244 14.08 -18.88 6.02
C LYS A 244 12.66 -18.38 6.29
N CYS A 245 12.09 -17.57 5.41
CA CYS A 245 10.77 -16.98 5.58
C CYS A 245 9.87 -17.21 4.35
N PHE A 246 8.56 -17.15 4.56
CA PHE A 246 7.56 -17.14 3.49
C PHE A 246 7.09 -15.70 3.21
N PRO A 247 6.66 -15.36 1.99
CA PRO A 247 6.28 -13.99 1.63
C PRO A 247 5.24 -13.38 2.56
N LEU A 248 4.19 -14.14 2.89
CA LEU A 248 3.10 -13.69 3.78
C LEU A 248 3.55 -13.54 5.23
N GLU A 249 4.59 -14.26 5.66
CA GLU A 249 5.23 -14.04 6.96
C GLU A 249 6.01 -12.72 6.99
N CYS A 250 6.43 -12.23 5.83
CA CYS A 250 7.16 -10.98 5.68
C CYS A 250 6.24 -9.78 5.39
N ASN A 251 4.93 -9.95 5.59
CA ASN A 251 3.91 -8.94 5.28
C ASN A 251 3.85 -8.55 3.79
N CYS A 252 4.32 -9.41 2.88
CA CYS A 252 4.34 -9.12 1.45
C CYS A 252 2.93 -8.81 0.89
N ASP A 253 1.89 -9.44 1.43
CA ASP A 253 0.49 -9.15 1.10
C ASP A 253 0.01 -7.78 1.60
N LEU A 254 0.54 -7.32 2.73
CA LEU A 254 0.17 -6.04 3.33
C LEU A 254 1.03 -4.87 2.84
N LEU A 255 2.19 -5.15 2.25
CA LEU A 255 3.14 -4.17 1.70
C LEU A 255 3.09 -4.10 0.17
N HIS A 256 1.98 -4.51 -0.44
CA HIS A 256 1.77 -4.50 -1.89
C HIS A 256 2.83 -5.25 -2.70
N GLY A 257 3.40 -6.32 -2.13
CA GLY A 257 4.51 -7.08 -2.70
C GLY A 257 4.11 -8.31 -3.49
N VAL A 258 2.83 -8.70 -3.50
CA VAL A 258 2.33 -9.91 -4.18
C VAL A 258 1.00 -9.62 -4.86
N SER A 259 0.85 -10.15 -6.08
CA SER A 259 -0.43 -10.15 -6.80
C SER A 259 -0.99 -11.57 -6.83
N PHE A 260 -2.23 -11.73 -6.39
CA PHE A 260 -2.97 -13.01 -6.49
C PHE A 260 -3.76 -13.14 -7.80
N HIS A 261 -3.72 -12.11 -8.65
CA HIS A 261 -4.47 -12.02 -9.92
C HIS A 261 -3.55 -12.02 -11.15
N LYS A 262 -2.26 -12.33 -10.97
CA LYS A 262 -1.30 -12.51 -12.04
C LYS A 262 -1.15 -13.98 -12.44
N GLY A 263 -0.49 -14.19 -13.59
CA GLY A 263 -0.11 -15.53 -14.04
C GLY A 263 0.96 -16.20 -13.17
N CYS A 264 1.34 -17.41 -13.54
CA CYS A 264 2.26 -18.24 -12.78
C CYS A 264 3.62 -17.57 -12.56
N TYR A 265 4.17 -17.74 -11.36
CA TYR A 265 5.53 -17.36 -11.01
C TYR A 265 6.19 -18.40 -10.10
N ILE A 266 7.51 -18.37 -9.99
CA ILE A 266 8.26 -19.35 -9.19
C ILE A 266 7.82 -19.32 -7.72
N GLY A 267 7.47 -20.50 -7.17
CA GLY A 267 7.12 -20.65 -5.76
C GLY A 267 5.72 -20.14 -5.39
N GLN A 268 4.85 -19.91 -6.38
CA GLN A 268 3.49 -19.40 -6.17
C GLN A 268 2.61 -20.34 -5.35
N GLU A 269 2.72 -21.66 -5.53
CA GLU A 269 1.75 -22.65 -5.06
C GLU A 269 1.53 -22.57 -3.55
N LEU A 270 2.61 -22.44 -2.79
CA LEU A 270 2.53 -22.34 -1.33
C LEU A 270 2.02 -20.99 -0.86
N THR A 271 2.40 -19.91 -1.54
CA THR A 271 1.95 -18.54 -1.26
C THR A 271 0.44 -18.44 -1.49
N ALA A 272 -0.04 -18.88 -2.66
CA ALA A 272 -1.46 -18.89 -3.01
C ALA A 272 -2.28 -19.79 -2.07
N ARG A 273 -1.79 -21.00 -1.77
CA ARG A 273 -2.46 -21.91 -0.82
C ARG A 273 -2.63 -21.26 0.55
N THR A 274 -1.56 -20.66 1.08
CA THR A 274 -1.60 -20.04 2.42
C THR A 274 -2.54 -18.84 2.45
N TYR A 275 -2.59 -18.05 1.37
CA TYR A 275 -3.54 -16.93 1.23
C TYR A 275 -5.00 -17.42 1.21
N HIS A 276 -5.32 -18.41 0.38
CA HIS A 276 -6.69 -18.92 0.26
C HIS A 276 -7.18 -19.70 1.48
N THR A 277 -6.29 -20.39 2.21
CA THR A 277 -6.67 -21.01 3.49
C THR A 277 -6.84 -19.99 4.61
N GLY A 278 -6.29 -18.78 4.46
CA GLY A 278 -6.44 -17.66 5.40
C GLY A 278 -5.66 -17.81 6.72
N VAL A 279 -4.78 -18.81 6.84
CA VAL A 279 -4.08 -19.10 8.10
C VAL A 279 -2.63 -18.63 8.01
N ILE A 280 -2.40 -17.36 8.37
CA ILE A 280 -1.05 -16.78 8.51
C ILE A 280 -0.74 -16.64 10.00
N ARG A 281 -0.03 -17.63 10.54
CA ARG A 281 0.25 -17.70 11.99
C ARG A 281 1.42 -16.84 12.43
N LYS A 282 2.37 -16.59 11.54
CA LYS A 282 3.59 -15.83 11.83
C LYS A 282 3.68 -14.61 10.94
N ARG A 283 4.11 -13.48 11.50
CA ARG A 283 4.41 -12.26 10.76
C ARG A 283 5.64 -11.56 11.33
N LEU A 284 6.33 -10.80 10.48
CA LEU A 284 7.32 -9.82 10.92
C LEU A 284 6.60 -8.73 11.70
N MET A 285 7.07 -8.47 12.91
CA MET A 285 6.48 -7.53 13.85
C MET A 285 7.56 -6.66 14.50
N PRO A 286 7.24 -5.38 14.80
CA PRO A 286 8.18 -4.47 15.44
C PRO A 286 8.47 -4.93 16.86
N LEU A 287 9.69 -4.72 17.31
CA LEU A 287 10.13 -4.90 18.69
C LEU A 287 10.61 -3.56 19.26
N GLU A 288 10.27 -3.29 20.50
CA GLU A 288 10.67 -2.10 21.23
C GLU A 288 11.19 -2.47 22.60
N PHE A 289 12.35 -1.93 22.95
CA PHE A 289 13.02 -2.15 24.22
C PHE A 289 12.92 -0.86 25.04
N ASP A 290 12.26 -0.90 26.20
CA ASP A 290 12.11 0.28 27.08
C ASP A 290 13.41 0.66 27.77
N GLU A 291 14.12 -0.35 28.26
CA GLU A 291 15.32 -0.17 29.04
C GLU A 291 16.57 -0.23 28.16
N PRO A 292 17.61 0.57 28.46
CA PRO A 292 18.92 0.40 27.86
C PRO A 292 19.42 -1.04 28.01
N HIS A 293 19.98 -1.57 26.93
CA HIS A 293 20.51 -2.93 26.90
C HIS A 293 21.86 -2.98 26.19
N GLU A 294 22.68 -3.96 26.53
CA GLU A 294 24.00 -4.17 25.93
C GLU A 294 23.98 -5.09 24.70
N LEU A 295 22.79 -5.31 24.11
CA LEU A 295 22.64 -6.19 22.95
C LEU A 295 23.45 -5.72 21.73
N SER A 296 23.65 -4.42 21.56
CA SER A 296 24.43 -3.86 20.44
C SER A 296 25.91 -4.26 20.48
N GLY A 297 26.43 -4.71 21.63
CA GLY A 297 27.79 -5.24 21.78
C GLY A 297 27.89 -6.77 21.69
N CYS A 298 26.78 -7.47 21.47
CA CYS A 298 26.77 -8.93 21.33
C CYS A 298 27.22 -9.35 19.93
N ASP A 299 27.67 -10.59 19.79
CA ASP A 299 27.99 -11.18 18.49
C ASP A 299 26.75 -11.12 17.56
N PRO A 300 26.84 -10.52 16.36
CA PRO A 300 25.77 -10.54 15.38
C PRO A 300 25.22 -11.94 15.07
N GLU A 301 26.05 -12.99 15.10
CA GLU A 301 25.58 -14.36 14.91
C GLU A 301 24.79 -14.89 16.12
N ALA A 302 25.12 -14.47 17.34
CA ALA A 302 24.33 -14.81 18.53
C ALA A 302 22.96 -14.11 18.56
N LEU A 303 22.87 -12.92 17.96
CA LEU A 303 21.61 -12.19 17.77
C LEU A 303 20.77 -12.79 16.63
N ARG A 304 21.42 -13.31 15.59
CA ARG A 304 20.75 -13.91 14.45
C ARG A 304 19.89 -15.08 14.90
N ASP A 305 18.59 -15.02 14.61
CA ASP A 305 17.63 -16.06 14.99
C ASP A 305 17.45 -16.27 16.51
N ALA A 306 17.94 -15.34 17.35
CA ALA A 306 17.78 -15.39 18.81
C ALA A 306 16.31 -15.59 19.22
N GLU A 307 16.08 -16.44 20.23
CA GLU A 307 14.75 -16.88 20.59
C GLU A 307 13.98 -15.81 21.35
N ILE A 308 12.73 -15.57 20.92
CA ILE A 308 11.80 -14.65 21.58
C ILE A 308 10.71 -15.47 22.27
N LYS A 309 10.49 -15.19 23.56
CA LYS A 309 9.48 -15.85 24.40
C LYS A 309 8.40 -14.88 24.86
N ASN A 310 7.20 -15.39 25.13
CA ASN A 310 6.13 -14.65 25.81
C ASN A 310 6.32 -14.69 27.35
N GLU A 311 5.42 -14.05 28.10
CA GLU A 311 5.46 -14.02 29.58
C GLU A 311 5.35 -15.42 30.22
N GLU A 312 4.70 -16.38 29.53
CA GLU A 312 4.61 -17.78 29.97
C GLU A 312 5.90 -18.58 29.76
N GLY A 313 6.93 -17.98 29.14
CA GLY A 313 8.18 -18.66 28.78
C GLY A 313 8.09 -19.54 27.53
N SER A 314 6.98 -19.49 26.78
CA SER A 314 6.84 -20.20 25.51
C SER A 314 7.59 -19.49 24.38
N ALA A 315 8.34 -20.25 23.56
CA ALA A 315 8.96 -19.72 22.35
C ALA A 315 7.88 -19.30 21.33
N VAL A 316 7.86 -18.00 20.99
CA VAL A 316 6.87 -17.38 20.10
C VAL A 316 7.47 -16.88 18.79
N GLY A 317 8.78 -16.75 18.69
CA GLY A 317 9.41 -16.25 17.48
C GLY A 317 10.92 -16.14 17.55
N LYS A 318 11.47 -15.46 16.55
CA LYS A 318 12.92 -15.25 16.41
C LYS A 318 13.23 -13.81 16.03
N LEU A 319 14.35 -13.30 16.54
CA LEU A 319 14.89 -11.99 16.16
C LEU A 319 15.36 -12.01 14.70
N ARG A 320 15.07 -10.92 13.99
CA ARG A 320 15.43 -10.70 12.58
C ARG A 320 16.26 -9.45 12.34
N GLY A 321 16.32 -8.55 13.30
CA GLY A 321 17.16 -7.36 13.23
C GLY A 321 17.03 -6.54 14.50
N LEU A 322 18.10 -5.83 14.86
CA LEU A 322 18.17 -5.00 16.06
C LEU A 322 19.08 -3.80 15.81
N VAL A 323 18.59 -2.59 16.06
CA VAL A 323 19.37 -1.36 16.05
C VAL A 323 18.90 -0.45 17.18
N GLY A 324 19.81 -0.10 18.08
CA GLY A 324 19.47 0.65 19.29
C GLY A 324 18.38 -0.08 20.08
N ASN A 325 17.32 0.62 20.44
CA ASN A 325 16.17 0.08 21.16
C ASN A 325 15.01 -0.39 20.26
N ARG A 326 15.26 -0.53 18.95
CA ARG A 326 14.28 -1.00 17.96
C ARG A 326 14.75 -2.30 17.33
N GLY A 327 13.81 -3.21 17.10
CA GLY A 327 14.09 -4.44 16.38
C GLY A 327 12.90 -4.89 15.55
N ILE A 328 13.10 -6.00 14.86
CA ILE A 328 12.04 -6.71 14.14
C ILE A 328 12.18 -8.21 14.42
N GLY A 329 11.04 -8.86 14.65
CA GLY A 329 10.98 -10.28 14.96
C GLY A 329 9.96 -11.00 14.11
N LEU A 330 10.23 -12.25 13.75
CA LEU A 330 9.25 -13.14 13.13
C LEU A 330 8.48 -13.87 14.23
N LEU A 331 7.26 -13.41 14.51
CA LEU A 331 6.50 -13.80 15.71
C LEU A 331 5.18 -14.50 15.37
N ARG A 332 4.74 -15.42 16.23
CA ARG A 332 3.43 -16.08 16.17
C ARG A 332 2.35 -15.17 16.75
N ILE A 333 1.49 -14.61 15.89
CA ILE A 333 0.54 -13.53 16.22
C ILE A 333 -0.38 -13.90 17.40
N GLU A 334 -1.00 -15.08 17.33
CA GLU A 334 -1.96 -15.56 18.36
C GLU A 334 -1.33 -15.77 19.74
N LYS A 335 0.00 -15.92 19.83
CA LYS A 335 0.70 -16.18 21.09
C LYS A 335 1.21 -14.93 21.78
N ILE A 336 1.11 -13.77 21.13
CA ILE A 336 1.72 -12.52 21.58
C ILE A 336 0.72 -11.38 21.70
N LEU A 337 -0.44 -11.46 21.06
CA LEU A 337 -1.50 -10.47 21.19
C LEU A 337 -2.57 -11.00 22.16
N PRO A 338 -3.19 -10.12 22.98
CA PRO A 338 -3.08 -8.65 22.96
C PRO A 338 -1.95 -8.07 23.82
N GLU A 339 -1.31 -8.85 24.69
CA GLU A 339 -0.43 -8.37 25.76
C GLU A 339 0.88 -7.75 25.26
N GLY A 340 1.44 -8.30 24.18
CA GLY A 340 2.60 -7.76 23.48
C GLY A 340 3.91 -7.78 24.25
N LYS A 341 3.96 -8.32 25.48
CA LYS A 341 5.17 -8.39 26.31
C LYS A 341 5.97 -9.63 26.01
N LEU A 342 7.28 -9.46 25.85
CA LEU A 342 8.19 -10.48 25.34
C LEU A 342 9.53 -10.43 26.07
N THR A 343 10.27 -11.52 25.95
CA THR A 343 11.67 -11.58 26.37
C THR A 343 12.53 -12.14 25.25
N LEU A 344 13.69 -11.53 25.04
CA LEU A 344 14.72 -11.99 24.13
C LEU A 344 15.80 -12.76 24.90
N ASN A 345 16.10 -13.98 24.49
CA ASN A 345 17.20 -14.77 25.03
C ASN A 345 18.36 -14.81 24.03
N VAL A 346 19.51 -14.31 24.46
CA VAL A 346 20.76 -14.32 23.69
C VAL A 346 21.76 -15.22 24.40
N ALA A 347 22.43 -16.10 23.65
CA ALA A 347 23.30 -17.14 24.20
C ALA A 347 24.42 -16.60 25.11
N ASP A 348 24.90 -15.39 24.84
CA ASP A 348 26.05 -14.78 25.52
C ASP A 348 25.69 -13.81 26.66
N LYS A 349 24.42 -13.68 27.03
CA LYS A 349 23.98 -12.78 28.11
C LYS A 349 23.37 -13.54 29.28
N SER A 350 23.71 -13.09 30.48
CA SER A 350 23.18 -13.60 31.75
C SER A 350 21.77 -13.05 32.00
N GLY A 351 20.78 -13.51 31.24
CA GLY A 351 19.36 -13.28 31.50
C GLY A 351 18.54 -12.80 30.30
N PRO A 352 17.21 -13.01 30.36
CA PRO A 352 16.27 -12.52 29.36
C PRO A 352 16.22 -10.99 29.33
N ILE A 353 16.10 -10.41 28.14
CA ILE A 353 15.96 -8.97 27.96
C ILE A 353 14.51 -8.66 27.58
N SER A 354 13.85 -7.85 28.39
CA SER A 354 12.45 -7.49 28.19
C SER A 354 12.27 -6.60 26.96
N CYS A 355 11.26 -6.91 26.16
CA CYS A 355 10.82 -6.08 25.05
C CYS A 355 9.31 -6.17 24.86
N ARG A 356 8.76 -5.29 24.04
CA ARG A 356 7.36 -5.36 23.62
C ARG A 356 7.23 -5.38 22.11
N THR A 357 6.11 -5.89 21.66
CA THR A 357 5.65 -5.80 20.27
C THR A 357 4.25 -5.20 20.23
N ARG A 358 3.88 -4.70 19.06
CA ARG A 358 2.53 -4.22 18.78
C ARG A 358 2.15 -4.57 17.36
N LYS A 359 0.85 -4.68 17.11
CA LYS A 359 0.33 -4.70 15.75
C LYS A 359 0.65 -3.34 15.08
N PRO A 360 1.32 -3.31 13.92
CA PRO A 360 1.54 -2.05 13.21
C PRO A 360 0.21 -1.37 12.84
N SER A 361 0.17 -0.04 12.92
CA SER A 361 -1.04 0.76 12.67
C SER A 361 -1.54 0.66 11.23
N TRP A 362 -0.64 0.41 10.28
CA TRP A 362 -0.95 0.24 8.86
C TRP A 362 -1.51 -1.15 8.51
N TRP A 363 -1.55 -2.09 9.45
CA TRP A 363 -2.23 -3.37 9.21
C TRP A 363 -3.75 -3.16 9.15
N PRO A 364 -4.48 -3.87 8.27
CA PRO A 364 -5.93 -3.81 8.21
C PRO A 364 -6.59 -4.03 9.57
N LYS A 365 -7.56 -3.19 9.92
CA LYS A 365 -8.31 -3.29 11.19
C LYS A 365 -9.04 -4.64 11.29
N GLU A 366 -9.56 -5.14 10.16
CA GLU A 366 -10.32 -6.38 10.04
C GLU A 366 -9.49 -7.68 10.19
N MET A 367 -8.15 -7.62 10.22
CA MET A 367 -7.32 -8.81 10.53
C MET A 367 -7.61 -9.39 11.93
N ASN A 368 -8.30 -8.66 12.79
CA ASN A 368 -8.73 -9.10 14.12
C ASN A 368 -10.13 -9.76 14.13
N ALA A 369 -10.88 -9.76 13.01
CA ALA A 369 -12.30 -10.09 13.00
C ALA A 369 -12.65 -11.57 12.75
N ARG A 370 -11.66 -12.47 12.62
CA ARG A 370 -11.95 -13.91 12.46
C ARG A 370 -11.82 -14.74 13.73
N SER A 371 -11.38 -14.16 14.85
CA SER A 371 -11.19 -14.88 16.11
C SER A 371 -12.24 -14.56 17.18
N SER A 372 -13.22 -13.70 16.89
CA SER A 372 -14.31 -13.41 17.84
C SER A 372 -15.57 -12.87 17.15
N ALA A 373 -16.67 -13.59 17.38
CA ALA A 373 -18.05 -13.11 17.35
C ALA A 373 -18.73 -12.85 16.00
N ASN A 374 -19.78 -13.64 15.75
CA ASN A 374 -21.13 -13.20 15.39
C ASN A 374 -21.32 -11.67 15.18
N GLU A 375 -20.81 -11.10 14.10
CA GLU A 375 -21.37 -9.85 13.59
C GLU A 375 -22.71 -10.19 12.93
N THR A 376 -23.79 -9.80 13.60
CA THR A 376 -25.13 -9.80 13.03
C THR A 376 -25.15 -8.79 11.89
N HIS A 377 -24.79 -9.22 10.68
CA HIS A 377 -25.10 -8.50 9.46
C HIS A 377 -26.60 -8.24 9.44
N THR A 378 -27.01 -7.00 9.70
CA THR A 378 -28.39 -6.57 9.50
C THR A 378 -28.58 -6.44 7.99
N SER A 379 -28.93 -7.54 7.33
CA SER A 379 -29.23 -7.54 5.90
C SER A 379 -30.51 -6.75 5.65
N ILE A 380 -30.40 -5.65 4.93
CA ILE A 380 -31.56 -4.83 4.55
C ILE A 380 -32.12 -5.43 3.26
N PRO A 381 -33.40 -5.84 3.22
CA PRO A 381 -33.99 -6.36 2.00
C PRO A 381 -34.13 -5.22 0.96
N PHE A 382 -33.74 -5.51 -0.27
CA PHE A 382 -33.92 -4.65 -1.43
C PHE A 382 -34.76 -5.37 -2.48
N ARG A 383 -35.86 -4.75 -2.91
CA ARG A 383 -36.68 -5.27 -4.01
C ARG A 383 -37.05 -4.16 -4.98
N CYS A 384 -36.62 -4.31 -6.23
CA CYS A 384 -37.05 -3.42 -7.30
C CYS A 384 -38.52 -3.68 -7.65
N GLU A 385 -39.36 -2.66 -7.54
CA GLU A 385 -40.80 -2.76 -7.83
C GLU A 385 -41.14 -2.80 -9.33
N LEU A 386 -40.15 -2.64 -10.22
CA LEU A 386 -40.37 -2.69 -11.68
C LEU A 386 -39.93 -4.02 -12.29
N CYS A 387 -38.69 -4.45 -12.09
CA CYS A 387 -38.18 -5.72 -12.64
C CYS A 387 -38.24 -6.89 -11.66
N GLY A 388 -38.54 -6.64 -10.38
CA GLY A 388 -38.59 -7.69 -9.36
C GLY A 388 -37.22 -8.15 -8.83
N LEU A 389 -36.11 -7.51 -9.23
CA LEU A 389 -34.78 -7.78 -8.66
C LEU A 389 -34.87 -7.76 -7.13
N ASN A 390 -34.51 -8.87 -6.50
CA ASN A 390 -34.67 -9.07 -5.07
C ASN A 390 -33.34 -9.54 -4.48
N GLU A 391 -32.71 -8.69 -3.70
CA GLU A 391 -31.38 -8.90 -3.14
C GLU A 391 -31.34 -8.37 -1.70
N THR A 392 -30.24 -8.60 -1.01
CA THR A 392 -29.96 -7.98 0.29
C THR A 392 -28.84 -6.96 0.17
N CYS A 393 -28.94 -5.85 0.87
CA CYS A 393 -27.89 -4.84 0.94
C CYS A 393 -27.38 -4.62 2.36
N ASP A 394 -26.14 -4.12 2.45
CA ASP A 394 -25.44 -3.89 3.71
C ASP A 394 -25.74 -2.51 4.33
N TYR A 395 -26.22 -1.56 3.52
CA TYR A 395 -26.47 -0.19 3.97
C TYR A 395 -27.51 0.53 3.12
N ARG A 396 -28.32 1.39 3.76
CA ARG A 396 -29.18 2.36 3.08
C ARG A 396 -28.85 3.77 3.58
N GLY A 397 -28.50 4.67 2.66
CA GLY A 397 -28.20 6.06 2.98
C GLY A 397 -27.21 6.70 2.02
N ARG A 398 -26.69 7.88 2.39
CA ARG A 398 -25.76 8.67 1.57
C ARG A 398 -24.28 8.40 1.84
N ARG A 399 -23.93 7.91 3.04
CA ARG A 399 -22.53 7.75 3.49
C ARG A 399 -22.30 6.32 4.00
N PRO A 400 -22.15 5.34 3.08
CA PRO A 400 -21.91 3.96 3.46
C PRO A 400 -20.63 3.83 4.32
N PRO A 401 -20.69 3.17 5.49
CA PRO A 401 -19.56 3.13 6.44
C PRO A 401 -18.35 2.37 5.89
N PHE A 402 -18.56 1.48 4.91
CA PHE A 402 -17.51 0.73 4.23
C PHE A 402 -16.93 1.43 2.99
N ALA A 403 -17.44 2.62 2.62
CA ALA A 403 -16.87 3.46 1.57
C ALA A 403 -16.76 4.92 2.06
N SER A 404 -15.93 5.11 3.09
CA SER A 404 -15.81 6.34 3.88
C SER A 404 -15.36 7.59 3.10
N LYS A 405 -14.76 7.43 1.91
CA LYS A 405 -14.33 8.55 1.06
C LYS A 405 -15.41 9.04 0.08
N ILE A 406 -16.66 8.54 0.16
CA ILE A 406 -17.72 8.85 -0.80
C ILE A 406 -19.00 9.32 -0.09
N GLU A 407 -19.58 10.40 -0.63
CA GLU A 407 -20.92 10.86 -0.29
C GLU A 407 -21.81 10.76 -1.55
N LEU A 408 -22.84 9.93 -1.47
CA LEU A 408 -23.78 9.72 -2.56
C LEU A 408 -24.74 10.92 -2.68
N PRO A 409 -25.14 11.29 -3.90
CA PRO A 409 -26.02 12.44 -4.13
C PRO A 409 -27.45 12.21 -3.61
N GLU A 410 -27.83 11.00 -3.22
CA GLU A 410 -29.16 10.61 -2.72
C GLU A 410 -29.05 9.40 -1.79
N GLU A 411 -30.13 9.08 -1.07
CA GLU A 411 -30.18 7.84 -0.30
C GLU A 411 -30.28 6.63 -1.24
N CYS A 412 -29.27 5.77 -1.20
CA CYS A 412 -29.20 4.58 -2.03
C CYS A 412 -29.17 3.31 -1.18
N TYR A 413 -29.60 2.21 -1.79
CA TYR A 413 -29.37 0.86 -1.30
C TYR A 413 -28.02 0.39 -1.82
N VAL A 414 -27.10 0.10 -0.88
CA VAL A 414 -25.69 -0.16 -1.15
C VAL A 414 -25.29 -1.47 -0.51
N MET A 415 -24.65 -2.34 -1.28
CA MET A 415 -24.01 -3.54 -0.75
C MET A 415 -22.51 -3.49 -1.00
N ARG A 416 -21.74 -4.19 -0.18
CA ARG A 416 -20.34 -4.49 -0.49
C ARG A 416 -20.32 -5.32 -1.76
N ASP A 417 -19.38 -5.04 -2.66
CA ASP A 417 -19.26 -5.83 -3.88
C ASP A 417 -18.84 -7.26 -3.53
N PRO A 418 -19.69 -8.28 -3.73
CA PRO A 418 -19.38 -9.66 -3.37
C PRO A 418 -18.39 -10.31 -4.35
N PHE A 419 -18.12 -9.65 -5.48
CA PHE A 419 -17.18 -10.09 -6.51
C PHE A 419 -15.84 -9.35 -6.43
N ALA A 420 -15.77 -8.27 -5.65
CA ALA A 420 -14.51 -7.61 -5.32
C ALA A 420 -13.88 -8.26 -4.06
N PRO A 421 -12.55 -8.48 -4.05
CA PRO A 421 -11.89 -8.93 -2.83
C PRO A 421 -12.03 -7.87 -1.73
N PRO A 422 -12.08 -8.26 -0.43
CA PRO A 422 -12.04 -7.31 0.67
C PRO A 422 -10.79 -6.43 0.54
N PRO A 423 -10.86 -5.14 0.93
CA PRO A 423 -9.82 -4.17 0.65
C PRO A 423 -8.47 -4.66 1.19
N GLN A 424 -7.60 -5.11 0.28
CA GLN A 424 -6.17 -4.99 0.51
C GLN A 424 -5.91 -3.49 0.52
N ALA A 425 -5.21 -3.01 1.54
CA ALA A 425 -4.98 -1.58 1.79
C ALA A 425 -4.07 -0.94 0.72
N VAL A 426 -4.43 -1.02 -0.56
CA VAL A 426 -3.67 -0.44 -1.68
C VAL A 426 -3.80 1.09 -1.59
N PRO A 427 -2.70 1.85 -1.44
CA PRO A 427 -2.73 3.29 -1.19
C PRO A 427 -3.34 4.09 -2.36
N ASP A 428 -3.14 3.61 -3.59
CA ASP A 428 -3.47 4.36 -4.81
C ASP A 428 -4.80 3.98 -5.48
N LYS A 429 -5.52 2.97 -4.97
CA LYS A 429 -6.88 2.72 -5.47
C LYS A 429 -7.83 3.59 -4.68
N PRO A 430 -8.55 4.56 -5.29
CA PRO A 430 -9.64 5.22 -4.59
C PRO A 430 -10.56 4.12 -4.05
N SER A 431 -11.07 4.28 -2.84
CA SER A 431 -12.02 3.34 -2.20
C SER A 431 -13.38 3.27 -2.94
N SER A 432 -13.40 3.62 -4.22
CA SER A 432 -14.55 3.85 -5.08
C SER A 432 -15.02 2.62 -5.84
N GLU A 433 -14.44 1.43 -5.61
CA GLU A 433 -14.86 0.19 -6.29
C GLU A 433 -14.95 -0.99 -5.31
N TYR A 434 -15.58 -0.79 -4.16
CA TYR A 434 -15.85 -1.89 -3.19
C TYR A 434 -17.32 -2.00 -2.82
N TYR A 435 -18.20 -1.36 -3.59
CA TYR A 435 -19.63 -1.36 -3.33
C TYR A 435 -20.44 -1.36 -4.62
N LEU A 436 -21.59 -2.01 -4.57
CA LEU A 436 -22.59 -1.99 -5.63
C LEU A 436 -23.75 -1.12 -5.18
N LEU A 437 -24.15 -0.19 -6.05
CA LEU A 437 -25.39 0.57 -5.92
C LEU A 437 -26.54 -0.24 -6.53
N LEU A 438 -27.34 -0.88 -5.68
CA LEU A 438 -28.46 -1.70 -6.15
C LEU A 438 -29.59 -0.84 -6.71
N GLY A 439 -29.93 0.25 -6.01
CA GLY A 439 -31.09 1.06 -6.33
C GLY A 439 -31.27 2.27 -5.41
N ALA A 440 -32.33 3.01 -5.67
CA ALA A 440 -32.80 4.13 -4.85
C ALA A 440 -34.33 4.25 -4.98
N ASP A 441 -34.94 5.10 -4.16
CA ASP A 441 -36.37 5.37 -4.31
C ASP A 441 -36.60 6.45 -5.37
N CYS A 442 -37.61 6.24 -6.20
CA CYS A 442 -38.03 7.23 -7.17
C CYS A 442 -38.42 8.54 -6.47
N ASN A 443 -37.83 9.65 -6.90
CA ASN A 443 -38.07 10.96 -6.32
C ASN A 443 -39.52 11.44 -6.46
N LEU A 444 -40.28 10.92 -7.45
CA LEU A 444 -41.68 11.27 -7.68
C LEU A 444 -42.66 10.34 -6.96
N CYS A 445 -42.55 9.03 -7.19
CA CYS A 445 -43.53 8.06 -6.67
C CYS A 445 -43.06 7.26 -5.46
N ARG A 446 -41.81 7.47 -4.99
CA ARG A 446 -41.19 6.79 -3.84
C ARG A 446 -41.05 5.28 -3.95
N ARG A 447 -41.34 4.69 -5.12
CA ARG A 447 -41.10 3.26 -5.37
C ARG A 447 -39.62 2.96 -5.38
N THR A 448 -39.23 1.85 -4.77
CA THR A 448 -37.85 1.36 -4.78
C THR A 448 -37.53 0.76 -6.15
N VAL A 449 -36.51 1.28 -6.82
CA VAL A 449 -36.13 0.86 -8.17
C VAL A 449 -34.63 0.64 -8.30
N CYS A 450 -34.24 -0.40 -9.06
CA CYS A 450 -32.83 -0.68 -9.30
C CYS A 450 -32.23 0.28 -10.34
N LYS A 451 -30.90 0.37 -10.35
CA LYS A 451 -30.13 1.23 -11.27
C LYS A 451 -30.04 0.72 -12.72
N ALA A 452 -30.77 -0.35 -13.07
CA ALA A 452 -30.87 -0.80 -14.46
C ALA A 452 -31.61 0.25 -15.31
N SER A 453 -31.15 0.47 -16.54
CA SER A 453 -31.71 1.45 -17.48
C SER A 453 -33.19 1.25 -17.79
N GLU A 454 -33.67 0.02 -17.69
CA GLU A 454 -35.09 -0.34 -17.87
C GLU A 454 -35.97 0.06 -16.67
N CYS A 455 -35.35 0.29 -15.50
CA CYS A 455 -36.06 0.52 -14.25
C CYS A 455 -35.94 1.95 -13.74
N SER A 456 -34.79 2.59 -13.95
CA SER A 456 -34.59 3.95 -13.48
C SER A 456 -33.62 4.76 -14.33
N PHE A 457 -33.72 6.07 -14.17
CA PHE A 457 -32.84 7.06 -14.77
C PHE A 457 -32.45 8.09 -13.71
N PHE A 458 -31.17 8.49 -13.68
CA PHE A 458 -30.65 9.45 -12.72
C PHE A 458 -30.46 10.82 -13.36
N TYR A 459 -31.08 11.85 -12.78
CA TYR A 459 -30.93 13.25 -13.20
C TYR A 459 -31.02 14.17 -11.97
N GLY A 460 -29.92 14.30 -11.23
CA GLY A 460 -29.87 14.97 -9.91
C GLY A 460 -30.52 14.16 -8.77
N ALA A 461 -31.52 13.33 -9.10
CA ALA A 461 -32.12 12.30 -8.26
C ALA A 461 -32.57 11.11 -9.14
N THR A 462 -32.91 9.98 -8.53
CA THR A 462 -33.45 8.81 -9.24
C THR A 462 -34.92 8.98 -9.57
N PHE A 463 -35.29 8.68 -10.82
CA PHE A 463 -36.66 8.60 -11.29
C PHE A 463 -36.91 7.21 -11.86
N CYS A 464 -38.02 6.57 -11.49
CA CYS A 464 -38.39 5.29 -12.08
C CYS A 464 -38.81 5.48 -13.54
N ARG A 465 -38.59 4.46 -14.37
CA ARG A 465 -38.86 4.50 -15.81
C ARG A 465 -40.29 4.96 -16.14
N ARG A 466 -41.29 4.51 -15.37
CA ARG A 466 -42.70 4.92 -15.54
C ARG A 466 -42.86 6.44 -15.35
N CYS A 467 -42.38 6.97 -14.23
CA CYS A 467 -42.44 8.40 -13.95
C CYS A 467 -41.64 9.24 -14.97
N SER A 468 -40.52 8.73 -15.46
CA SER A 468 -39.73 9.39 -16.50
C SER A 468 -40.49 9.47 -17.83
N ILE A 469 -41.22 8.43 -18.21
CA ILE A 469 -42.05 8.42 -19.43
C ILE A 469 -43.26 9.34 -19.28
N ASP A 470 -43.99 9.22 -18.17
CA ASP A 470 -45.21 10.00 -17.91
C ASP A 470 -44.95 11.51 -17.91
N ARG A 471 -43.72 11.91 -17.54
CA ARG A 471 -43.29 13.31 -17.45
C ARG A 471 -42.14 13.64 -18.37
N VAL A 472 -42.00 12.93 -19.49
CA VAL A 472 -40.88 13.10 -20.42
C VAL A 472 -40.68 14.55 -20.86
N GLN A 473 -41.77 15.33 -20.98
CA GLN A 473 -41.75 16.75 -21.34
C GLN A 473 -41.14 17.68 -20.25
N GLU A 474 -41.07 17.23 -19.00
CA GLU A 474 -40.49 18.00 -17.88
C GLU A 474 -38.96 17.81 -17.80
N PHE A 475 -38.42 16.76 -18.43
CA PHE A 475 -37.00 16.49 -18.53
C PHE A 475 -36.38 17.26 -19.70
N PRO A 476 -35.07 17.58 -19.66
CA PRO A 476 -34.41 18.23 -20.79
C PRO A 476 -34.52 17.36 -22.04
N LEU A 477 -34.83 18.00 -23.17
CA LEU A 477 -34.65 17.40 -24.48
C LEU A 477 -33.15 17.49 -24.79
N GLU A 478 -32.41 16.39 -24.58
CA GLU A 478 -31.09 16.22 -25.21
C GLU A 478 -31.24 15.65 -26.62
#